data_AF-A0A069ISN9-F1
#
_entry.id   AF-A0A069ISN9-F1
#
_cell.length_a   1.000
_cell.length_b   1.000
_cell.length_c   1.000
_cell.angle_alpha   90.00
_cell.angle_beta   90.00
_cell.angle_gamma   90.00
#
_symmetry.space_group_name_H-M   'P 1'
#
loop_
_entity.id
_entity.type
_entity.pdbx_description
1 polymer ?
#
loop_
_entity_poly.entity_id
_entity_poly.type
_entity_poly.pdbx_seq_one_letter_code
_entity_poly.pdbx_strand_id
1 'polypeptide(L)'
;MPQIPRILVPLDPHDPNTWIEALSYGLDLCDPGETDAHRIILAVPSRAQMKSMTIAGHLGAMFTKALAEGQSVTLPRGVTLLAEAVAQLRTGAEKVVVIAYYADDQALDKVDGLANVEGVVVVPSWADSVSRWTKRWTPQVHGQAAVAPVILIADPKVEKALKTLSRSVNLGPEVLHASDDALAEQTFRILRNKGHKAAPADIRSWAIKNGWKDKAATRLETLAARILLSKAKPSLAKIPEAETRYANWV
;
A
#
# COMPACT_ATOMS: atom_id res chain seq x y z
N MET A 1 0.56 2.95 -15.86
CA MET A 1 1.39 3.79 -14.97
C MET A 1 2.73 3.10 -14.82
N PRO A 2 3.85 3.84 -14.84
CA PRO A 2 5.14 3.28 -14.45
C PRO A 2 5.04 2.68 -13.05
N GLN A 3 5.75 1.58 -12.82
CA GLN A 3 5.75 0.91 -11.53
C GLN A 3 6.52 1.78 -10.54
N ILE A 4 5.83 2.30 -9.52
CA ILE A 4 6.47 3.08 -8.46
C ILE A 4 7.49 2.18 -7.73
N PRO A 5 8.79 2.54 -7.72
CA PRO A 5 9.82 1.80 -7.00
C PRO A 5 9.51 1.71 -5.50
N ARG A 6 9.72 0.53 -4.95
CA ARG A 6 9.43 0.19 -3.56
C ARG A 6 10.63 -0.53 -2.97
N ILE A 7 11.24 0.07 -1.96
CA ILE A 7 12.41 -0.45 -1.27
C ILE A 7 12.03 -0.80 0.17
N LEU A 8 12.42 -1.99 0.61
CA LEU A 8 12.37 -2.42 2.01
C LEU A 8 13.79 -2.42 2.57
N VAL A 9 14.00 -1.71 3.67
CA VAL A 9 15.24 -1.70 4.45
C VAL A 9 14.97 -2.45 5.76
N PRO A 10 15.16 -3.78 5.81
CA PRO A 10 14.78 -4.61 6.96
C PRO A 10 15.86 -4.60 8.06
N LEU A 11 16.41 -3.42 8.35
CA LEU A 11 17.41 -3.21 9.39
C LEU A 11 16.74 -2.76 10.70
N ASP A 12 17.46 -2.83 11.82
CA ASP A 12 16.96 -2.35 13.10
C ASP A 12 16.68 -0.83 13.03
N PRO A 13 15.44 -0.36 13.20
CA PRO A 13 15.12 1.06 13.10
C PRO A 13 15.78 1.92 14.18
N HIS A 14 16.34 1.30 15.24
CA HIS A 14 17.09 1.97 16.30
C HIS A 14 18.58 2.15 15.97
N ASP A 15 19.12 1.44 14.98
CA ASP A 15 20.49 1.61 14.48
C ASP A 15 20.61 2.90 13.65
N PRO A 16 21.56 3.81 13.95
CA PRO A 16 21.81 5.01 13.15
C PRO A 16 22.05 4.76 11.66
N ASN A 17 22.66 3.63 11.30
CA ASN A 17 22.94 3.28 9.90
C ASN A 17 21.65 3.03 9.12
N THR A 18 20.59 2.55 9.76
CA THR A 18 19.30 2.31 9.10
C THR A 18 18.70 3.58 8.53
N TRP A 19 18.81 4.70 9.23
CA TRP A 19 18.38 6.00 8.71
C TRP A 19 19.22 6.43 7.51
N ILE A 20 20.54 6.23 7.56
CA ILE A 20 21.45 6.59 6.48
C ILE A 20 21.10 5.82 5.20
N GLU A 21 20.91 4.49 5.32
CA GLU A 21 20.53 3.63 4.19
C GLU A 21 19.17 4.03 3.60
N ALA A 22 18.16 4.24 4.47
CA ALA A 22 16.83 4.64 4.03
C ALA A 22 16.84 6.01 3.34
N LEU A 23 17.62 6.96 3.86
CA LEU A 23 17.79 8.29 3.26
C LEU A 23 18.52 8.22 1.92
N SER A 24 19.54 7.35 1.79
CA SER A 24 20.26 7.16 0.52
C SER A 24 19.31 6.70 -0.58
N TYR A 25 18.51 5.66 -0.33
CA TYR A 25 17.48 5.24 -1.28
C TYR A 25 16.47 6.34 -1.59
N GLY A 26 16.05 7.10 -0.57
CA GLY A 26 15.13 8.23 -0.77
C GLY A 26 15.72 9.31 -1.68
N LEU A 27 17.01 9.63 -1.54
CA LEU A 27 17.72 10.61 -2.35
C LEU A 27 17.97 10.13 -3.78
N ASP A 28 18.26 8.84 -3.96
CA ASP A 28 18.43 8.25 -5.29
C ASP A 28 17.09 8.18 -6.04
N LEU A 29 15.99 7.90 -5.33
CA LEU A 29 14.64 8.03 -5.87
C LEU A 29 14.21 9.48 -6.17
N CYS A 30 14.99 10.47 -5.75
CA CYS A 30 14.82 11.89 -6.05
C CYS A 30 15.84 12.40 -7.08
N ASP A 31 16.56 11.51 -7.78
CA ASP A 31 17.56 11.91 -8.78
C ASP A 31 16.87 12.75 -9.90
N PRO A 32 17.28 14.01 -10.12
CA PRO A 32 16.72 14.88 -11.15
C PRO A 32 16.82 14.32 -12.57
N GLY A 33 17.72 13.35 -12.82
CA GLY A 33 17.81 12.66 -14.10
C GLY A 33 16.70 11.64 -14.37
N GLU A 34 16.02 11.18 -13.31
CA GLU A 34 15.05 10.07 -13.39
C GLU A 34 13.62 10.46 -12.96
N THR A 35 13.48 11.52 -12.14
CA THR A 35 12.18 11.94 -11.59
C THR A 35 12.06 13.45 -11.41
N ASP A 36 10.82 13.94 -11.40
CA ASP A 36 10.51 15.33 -11.01
C ASP A 36 10.30 15.47 -9.48
N ALA A 37 10.45 14.38 -8.71
CA ALA A 37 10.26 14.41 -7.27
C ALA A 37 11.47 15.03 -6.57
N HIS A 38 11.30 16.25 -6.05
CA HIS A 38 12.33 16.95 -5.27
C HIS A 38 11.97 17.07 -3.78
N ARG A 39 11.04 16.25 -3.31
CA ARG A 39 10.52 16.26 -1.94
C ARG A 39 10.44 14.86 -1.36
N ILE A 40 11.00 14.69 -0.18
CA ILE A 40 10.88 13.49 0.66
C ILE A 40 9.95 13.80 1.83
N ILE A 41 8.97 12.93 2.04
CA ILE A 41 8.16 12.92 3.27
C ILE A 41 8.65 11.76 4.15
N LEU A 42 9.22 12.10 5.30
CA LEU A 42 9.48 11.16 6.39
C LEU A 42 8.16 10.91 7.14
N ALA A 43 7.52 9.79 6.83
CA ALA A 43 6.31 9.34 7.51
C ALA A 43 6.70 8.58 8.79
N VAL A 44 6.29 9.13 9.94
CA VAL A 44 6.55 8.54 11.28
C VAL A 44 5.24 8.26 12.00
N PRO A 45 5.21 7.38 13.02
CA PRO A 45 3.99 7.13 13.81
C PRO A 45 3.39 8.40 14.41
N SER A 46 4.25 9.30 14.92
CA SER A 46 3.82 10.56 15.52
C SER A 46 4.87 11.64 15.38
N ARG A 47 4.53 12.74 14.70
CA ARG A 47 5.40 13.92 14.57
C ARG A 47 5.65 14.60 15.93
N ALA A 48 4.64 14.62 16.80
CA ALA A 48 4.74 15.21 18.14
C ALA A 48 5.72 14.45 19.05
N GLN A 49 5.79 13.13 18.91
CA GLN A 49 6.70 12.27 19.68
C GLN A 49 8.05 12.06 19.00
N MET A 50 8.27 12.63 17.81
CA MET A 50 9.50 12.47 17.05
C MET A 50 10.75 12.82 17.87
N LYS A 51 10.69 13.88 18.70
CA LYS A 51 11.78 14.31 19.59
C LYS A 51 12.18 13.25 20.64
N SER A 52 11.29 12.32 20.96
CA SER A 52 11.51 11.22 21.93
C SER A 52 11.80 9.86 21.27
N MET A 53 11.80 9.78 19.94
CA MET A 53 12.07 8.55 19.19
C MET A 53 13.57 8.43 18.88
N THR A 54 14.06 7.22 18.65
CA THR A 54 15.49 6.99 18.32
C THR A 54 15.96 7.73 17.07
N ILE A 55 15.05 7.95 16.10
CA ILE A 55 15.35 8.73 14.88
C ILE A 55 15.78 10.17 15.18
N ALA A 56 15.39 10.75 16.32
CA ALA A 56 15.86 12.07 16.74
C ALA A 56 17.38 12.11 16.93
N GLY A 57 17.95 11.03 17.48
CA GLY A 57 19.39 10.87 17.64
C GLY A 57 20.12 10.74 16.31
N HIS A 58 19.48 10.08 15.33
CA HIS A 58 20.05 9.86 14.00
C HIS A 58 20.03 11.13 13.13
N LEU A 59 18.95 11.91 13.22
CA LEU A 59 18.81 13.19 12.51
C LEU A 59 19.61 14.32 13.17
N GLY A 60 19.85 14.25 14.47
CA GLY A 60 20.42 15.34 15.25
C GLY A 60 19.39 16.39 15.67
N ALA A 61 19.74 17.14 16.72
CA ALA A 61 18.79 17.99 17.45
C ALA A 61 18.17 19.11 16.57
N MET A 62 18.97 19.72 15.69
CA MET A 62 18.53 20.83 14.85
C MET A 62 17.47 20.38 13.83
N PHE A 63 17.76 19.34 13.05
CA PHE A 63 16.83 18.81 12.05
C PHE A 63 15.59 18.21 12.70
N THR A 64 15.75 17.47 13.79
CA THR A 64 14.62 16.92 14.55
C THR A 64 13.68 18.02 15.03
N LYS A 65 14.23 19.12 15.55
CA LYS A 65 13.41 20.25 16.01
C LYS A 65 12.61 20.86 14.87
N ALA A 66 13.26 21.19 13.76
CA ALA A 66 12.62 21.76 12.58
C ALA A 66 11.49 20.85 12.05
N LEU A 67 11.80 19.58 11.83
CA LEU A 67 10.85 18.59 11.30
C LEU A 67 9.66 18.36 12.25
N ALA A 68 9.89 18.27 13.56
CA ALA A 68 8.82 18.11 14.55
C ALA A 68 7.87 19.32 14.60
N GLU A 69 8.38 20.53 14.31
CA GLU A 69 7.63 21.78 14.23
C GLU A 69 6.93 21.97 12.86
N GLY A 70 7.05 20.99 11.96
CA GLY A 70 6.43 21.01 10.63
C GLY A 70 7.20 21.85 9.61
N GLN A 71 8.42 22.26 9.94
CA GLN A 71 9.33 22.91 9.00
C GLN A 71 10.01 21.87 8.11
N SER A 72 10.38 22.30 6.90
CA SER A 72 11.19 21.48 6.00
C SER A 72 12.68 21.77 6.17
N VAL A 73 13.50 20.77 5.88
CA VAL A 73 14.97 20.90 5.84
C VAL A 73 15.46 20.59 4.44
N THR A 74 16.47 21.34 3.97
CA THR A 74 17.07 21.10 2.65
C THR A 74 18.18 20.06 2.79
N LEU A 75 18.08 19.00 2.00
CA LEU A 75 19.05 17.94 1.85
C LEU A 75 19.98 18.24 0.65
N PRO A 76 21.06 17.44 0.47
CA PRO A 76 21.84 17.48 -0.76
C PRO A 76 20.98 17.37 -2.02
N ARG A 77 21.50 17.83 -3.16
CA ARG A 77 20.80 17.87 -4.46
C ARG A 77 19.55 18.78 -4.48
N GLY A 78 19.36 19.65 -3.49
CA GLY A 78 18.22 20.55 -3.40
C GLY A 78 16.91 19.87 -2.99
N VAL A 79 16.97 18.60 -2.56
CA VAL A 79 15.80 17.84 -2.12
C VAL A 79 15.30 18.39 -0.79
N THR A 80 13.98 18.55 -0.65
CA THR A 80 13.37 19.02 0.58
C THR A 80 12.83 17.85 1.40
N LEU A 81 13.19 17.78 2.68
CA LEU A 81 12.68 16.80 3.63
C LEU A 81 11.70 17.45 4.60
N LEU A 82 10.53 16.84 4.78
CA LEU A 82 9.58 17.16 5.85
C LEU A 82 9.16 15.90 6.60
N ALA A 83 8.66 16.05 7.81
CA ALA A 83 8.11 14.94 8.59
C ALA A 83 6.59 15.06 8.75
N GLU A 84 5.89 13.96 8.56
CA GLU A 84 4.45 13.87 8.77
C GLU A 84 4.10 12.65 9.61
N ALA A 85 3.07 12.78 10.45
CA ALA A 85 2.49 11.62 11.11
C ALA A 85 1.73 10.77 10.07
N VAL A 86 1.89 9.44 10.08
CA VAL A 86 1.18 8.53 9.16
C VAL A 86 -0.34 8.81 9.13
N ALA A 87 -0.95 9.09 10.28
CA ALA A 87 -2.37 9.41 10.38
C ALA A 87 -2.78 10.70 9.64
N GLN A 88 -1.86 11.66 9.51
CA GLN A 88 -2.05 12.96 8.87
C GLN A 88 -1.45 13.01 7.46
N LEU A 89 -0.80 11.93 7.03
CA LEU A 89 -0.07 11.84 5.78
C LEU A 89 -1.00 12.13 4.59
N ARG A 90 -0.62 13.15 3.83
CA ARG A 90 -1.29 13.63 2.63
C ARG A 90 -0.23 14.09 1.65
N THR A 91 -0.52 13.95 0.37
CA THR A 91 0.30 14.48 -0.71
C THR A 91 -0.45 15.60 -1.41
N GLY A 92 0.28 16.63 -1.83
CA GLY A 92 -0.25 17.73 -2.63
C GLY A 92 -0.19 17.41 -4.12
N ALA A 93 -0.19 18.44 -4.95
CA ALA A 93 0.00 18.29 -6.40
C ALA A 93 1.42 17.88 -6.80
N GLU A 94 2.40 18.13 -5.92
CA GLU A 94 3.80 17.79 -6.15
C GLU A 94 4.06 16.30 -6.03
N LYS A 95 4.98 15.80 -6.87
CA LYS A 95 5.51 14.45 -6.81
C LYS A 95 6.45 14.30 -5.61
N VAL A 96 6.31 13.22 -4.85
CA VAL A 96 7.08 12.97 -3.62
C VAL A 96 7.62 11.56 -3.55
N VAL A 97 8.71 11.41 -2.81
CA VAL A 97 9.17 10.12 -2.28
C VAL A 97 8.76 10.03 -0.81
N VAL A 98 8.29 8.86 -0.38
CA VAL A 98 7.89 8.61 1.01
C VAL A 98 8.89 7.67 1.67
N ILE A 99 9.48 8.09 2.78
CA ILE A 99 10.21 7.20 3.69
C ILE A 99 9.28 6.88 4.86
N ALA A 100 8.68 5.68 4.86
CA ALA A 100 7.86 5.19 5.95
C ALA A 100 8.77 4.52 7.00
N TYR A 101 9.00 5.22 8.11
CA TYR A 101 9.92 4.80 9.16
C TYR A 101 9.15 4.33 10.40
N TYR A 102 9.57 3.22 11.01
CA TYR A 102 8.76 2.47 11.99
C TYR A 102 7.42 2.03 11.37
N ALA A 103 7.48 1.45 10.18
CA ALA A 103 6.30 1.06 9.44
C ALA A 103 5.75 -0.31 9.88
N ASP A 104 4.44 -0.43 9.81
CA ASP A 104 3.70 -1.69 9.78
C ASP A 104 2.77 -1.72 8.56
N ASP A 105 2.12 -2.84 8.31
CA ASP A 105 1.19 -2.99 7.18
C ASP A 105 0.08 -1.93 7.18
N GLN A 106 -0.41 -1.50 8.36
CA GLN A 106 -1.49 -0.52 8.43
C GLN A 106 -0.99 0.86 7.99
N ALA A 107 0.21 1.26 8.42
CA ALA A 107 0.86 2.47 7.95
C ALA A 107 1.10 2.43 6.44
N LEU A 108 1.49 1.28 5.89
CA LEU A 108 1.77 1.14 4.48
C LEU A 108 0.53 1.07 3.60
N ASP A 109 -0.60 0.56 4.10
CA ASP A 109 -1.90 0.67 3.43
C ASP A 109 -2.30 2.15 3.24
N LYS A 110 -1.95 3.01 4.20
CA LYS A 110 -2.14 4.48 4.09
C LYS A 110 -1.21 5.09 3.04
N VAL A 111 0.06 4.68 2.99
CA VAL A 111 1.03 5.14 1.99
C VAL A 111 0.62 4.72 0.58
N ASP A 112 0.18 3.47 0.39
CA ASP A 112 -0.30 2.97 -0.91
C ASP A 112 -1.53 3.73 -1.44
N GLY A 113 -2.31 4.35 -0.55
CA GLY A 113 -3.47 5.16 -0.91
C GLY A 113 -3.16 6.59 -1.37
N LEU A 114 -1.90 7.05 -1.28
CA LEU A 114 -1.49 8.41 -1.63
C LEU A 114 -1.44 8.64 -3.14
N ALA A 115 -1.71 9.87 -3.55
CA ALA A 115 -1.48 10.32 -4.93
C ALA A 115 -0.06 10.88 -5.07
N ASN A 116 0.44 11.01 -6.31
CA ASN A 116 1.70 11.70 -6.62
C ASN A 116 2.92 11.14 -5.86
N VAL A 117 2.92 9.84 -5.55
CA VAL A 117 4.09 9.16 -4.98
C VAL A 117 4.90 8.56 -6.12
N GLU A 118 6.17 8.94 -6.22
CA GLU A 118 7.14 8.45 -7.21
C GLU A 118 8.07 7.37 -6.65
N GLY A 119 8.11 7.20 -5.32
CA GLY A 119 8.90 6.15 -4.69
C GLY A 119 8.56 5.96 -3.22
N VAL A 120 8.75 4.74 -2.73
CA VAL A 120 8.51 4.38 -1.32
C VAL A 120 9.72 3.63 -0.77
N VAL A 121 10.26 4.12 0.35
CA VAL A 121 11.26 3.44 1.16
C VAL A 121 10.62 3.07 2.49
N VAL A 122 10.78 1.82 2.92
CA VAL A 122 10.14 1.28 4.11
C VAL A 122 11.21 0.80 5.09
N VAL A 123 11.17 1.32 6.31
CA VAL A 123 11.90 0.79 7.46
C VAL A 123 10.87 0.21 8.43
N PRO A 124 10.78 -1.12 8.58
CA PRO A 124 9.77 -1.74 9.41
C PRO A 124 10.05 -1.51 10.90
N SER A 125 8.98 -1.47 11.71
CA SER A 125 9.11 -1.43 13.17
C SER A 125 9.73 -2.70 13.75
N TRP A 126 9.46 -3.86 13.14
CA TRP A 126 10.07 -5.15 13.45
C TRP A 126 9.97 -6.06 12.22
N ALA A 127 10.77 -7.14 12.15
CA ALA A 127 10.96 -7.94 10.94
C ALA A 127 9.67 -8.33 10.18
N ASP A 128 8.61 -8.71 10.91
CA ASP A 128 7.36 -9.21 10.31
C ASP A 128 6.24 -8.17 10.22
N SER A 129 6.47 -6.92 10.65
CA SER A 129 5.42 -5.87 10.71
C SER A 129 4.84 -5.49 9.36
N VAL A 130 5.56 -5.80 8.26
CA VAL A 130 5.23 -5.40 6.88
C VAL A 130 5.06 -6.59 5.93
N SER A 131 4.80 -7.78 6.47
CA SER A 131 4.76 -9.03 5.69
C SER A 131 3.71 -9.04 4.57
N ARG A 132 2.52 -8.46 4.78
CA ARG A 132 1.51 -8.37 3.70
C ARG A 132 1.92 -7.37 2.63
N TRP A 133 2.47 -6.23 3.02
CA TRP A 133 2.96 -5.24 2.06
C TRP A 133 4.10 -5.81 1.20
N THR A 134 5.04 -6.53 1.82
CA THR A 134 6.12 -7.24 1.11
C THR A 134 5.56 -8.28 0.13
N LYS A 135 4.57 -9.08 0.54
CA LYS A 135 3.90 -10.04 -0.36
C LYS A 135 3.19 -9.33 -1.53
N ARG A 136 2.52 -8.20 -1.26
CA ARG A 136 1.74 -7.43 -2.24
C ARG A 136 2.63 -6.84 -3.35
N TRP A 137 3.71 -6.20 -2.95
CA TRP A 137 4.53 -5.41 -3.87
C TRP A 137 5.78 -6.11 -4.36
N THR A 138 6.27 -7.10 -3.60
CA THR A 138 7.56 -7.73 -3.87
C THR A 138 8.65 -6.65 -4.02
N PRO A 139 8.88 -5.85 -2.97
CA PRO A 139 9.80 -4.71 -3.03
C PRO A 139 11.23 -5.18 -3.28
N GLN A 140 12.09 -4.27 -3.73
CA GLN A 140 13.53 -4.45 -3.62
C GLN A 140 13.89 -4.49 -2.13
N VAL A 141 14.54 -5.55 -1.67
CA VAL A 141 14.98 -5.67 -0.28
C VAL A 141 16.45 -5.30 -0.19
N HIS A 142 16.79 -4.35 0.69
CA HIS A 142 18.17 -3.94 0.94
C HIS A 142 19.05 -5.15 1.26
N GLY A 143 20.22 -5.23 0.61
CA GLY A 143 21.16 -6.32 0.76
C GLY A 143 20.73 -7.66 0.13
N GLN A 144 19.62 -7.70 -0.62
CA GLN A 144 19.13 -8.92 -1.27
C GLN A 144 18.95 -8.73 -2.78
N ALA A 145 19.08 -9.83 -3.52
CA ALA A 145 18.78 -9.85 -4.94
C ALA A 145 17.27 -9.68 -5.18
N ALA A 146 16.92 -9.09 -6.33
CA ALA A 146 15.53 -8.99 -6.75
C ALA A 146 14.91 -10.39 -6.90
N VAL A 147 13.68 -10.54 -6.41
CA VAL A 147 12.91 -11.78 -6.50
C VAL A 147 11.69 -11.60 -7.41
N ALA A 148 11.21 -12.71 -7.98
CA ALA A 148 10.06 -12.68 -8.87
C ALA A 148 8.78 -12.25 -8.13
N PRO A 149 7.89 -11.46 -8.77
CA PRO A 149 6.64 -11.02 -8.16
C PRO A 149 5.75 -12.18 -7.68
N VAL A 150 5.18 -12.04 -6.49
CA VAL A 150 4.23 -13.02 -5.95
C VAL A 150 2.89 -12.92 -6.67
N ILE A 151 2.36 -14.08 -7.08
CA ILE A 151 1.00 -14.20 -7.61
C ILE A 151 0.01 -14.16 -6.43
N LEU A 152 -0.69 -13.03 -6.27
CA LEU A 152 -1.68 -12.86 -5.20
C LEU A 152 -2.93 -13.71 -5.42
N ILE A 153 -3.42 -13.79 -6.66
CA ILE A 153 -4.61 -14.55 -7.03
C ILE A 153 -4.22 -15.59 -8.07
N ALA A 154 -4.09 -16.84 -7.66
CA ALA A 154 -3.68 -17.94 -8.53
C ALA A 154 -4.81 -18.41 -9.47
N ASP A 155 -6.07 -18.27 -9.06
CA ASP A 155 -7.22 -18.66 -9.85
C ASP A 155 -7.56 -17.59 -10.90
N PRO A 156 -7.39 -17.88 -12.21
CA PRO A 156 -7.57 -16.88 -13.26
C PRO A 156 -9.02 -16.40 -13.36
N LYS A 157 -10.01 -17.23 -13.01
CA LYS A 157 -11.43 -16.83 -12.99
C LYS A 157 -11.70 -15.84 -11.87
N VAL A 158 -11.09 -16.03 -10.70
CA VAL A 158 -11.17 -15.07 -9.59
C VAL A 158 -10.50 -13.76 -9.99
N GLU A 159 -9.29 -13.81 -10.56
CA GLU A 159 -8.58 -12.60 -10.95
C GLU A 159 -9.36 -11.81 -12.03
N LYS A 160 -9.91 -12.50 -13.03
CA LYS A 160 -10.71 -11.89 -14.09
C LYS A 160 -12.02 -11.29 -13.55
N ALA A 161 -12.66 -11.95 -12.58
CA ALA A 161 -13.83 -11.41 -11.89
C ALA A 161 -13.50 -10.11 -11.13
N LEU A 162 -12.37 -10.07 -10.42
CA LEU A 162 -11.91 -8.87 -9.71
C LEU A 162 -11.54 -7.73 -10.68
N LYS A 163 -10.89 -8.04 -11.80
CA LYS A 163 -10.63 -7.06 -12.88
C LYS A 163 -11.92 -6.49 -13.46
N THR A 164 -12.91 -7.36 -13.68
CA THR A 164 -14.23 -6.95 -14.18
C THR A 164 -14.95 -6.06 -13.17
N LEU A 165 -14.97 -6.46 -11.89
CA LEU A 165 -15.54 -5.67 -10.81
C LEU A 165 -14.89 -4.28 -10.72
N SER A 166 -13.55 -4.22 -10.77
CA SER A 166 -12.79 -2.96 -10.69
C SER A 166 -13.09 -1.98 -11.82
N ARG A 167 -13.56 -2.46 -12.99
CA ARG A 167 -14.00 -1.62 -14.11
C ARG A 167 -15.43 -1.12 -13.96
N SER A 168 -16.22 -1.76 -13.09
CA SER A 168 -17.65 -1.47 -12.91
C SER A 168 -17.95 -0.63 -11.68
N VAL A 169 -17.06 -0.60 -10.68
CA VAL A 169 -17.24 0.18 -9.45
C VAL A 169 -16.43 1.47 -9.49
N ASN A 170 -16.81 2.43 -8.66
CA ASN A 170 -16.00 3.63 -8.46
C ASN A 170 -14.89 3.37 -7.43
N LEU A 171 -13.62 3.42 -7.87
CA LEU A 171 -12.44 3.20 -7.00
C LEU A 171 -11.98 4.48 -6.27
N GLY A 172 -12.52 5.64 -6.62
CA GLY A 172 -12.13 6.92 -6.03
C GLY A 172 -12.45 7.05 -4.53
N PRO A 173 -13.67 6.67 -4.09
CA PRO A 173 -14.06 6.75 -2.69
C PRO A 173 -13.27 5.80 -1.78
N GLU A 174 -13.06 6.23 -0.54
CA GLU A 174 -12.58 5.36 0.55
C GLU A 174 -13.58 4.24 0.87
N VAL A 175 -14.88 4.47 0.68
CA VAL A 175 -15.94 3.52 1.03
C VAL A 175 -16.79 3.23 -0.20
N LEU A 176 -17.08 1.95 -0.43
CA LEU A 176 -17.94 1.53 -1.53
C LEU A 176 -19.36 2.07 -1.37
N HIS A 177 -19.95 2.52 -2.47
CA HIS A 177 -21.38 2.79 -2.53
C HIS A 177 -22.19 1.49 -2.40
N ALA A 178 -23.44 1.60 -1.96
CA ALA A 178 -24.29 0.41 -1.76
C ALA A 178 -24.46 -0.44 -3.03
N SER A 179 -24.51 0.18 -4.21
CA SER A 179 -24.54 -0.51 -5.50
C SER A 179 -23.26 -1.29 -5.78
N ASP A 180 -22.10 -0.69 -5.49
CA ASP A 180 -20.78 -1.30 -5.70
C ASP A 180 -20.57 -2.46 -4.72
N ASP A 181 -21.02 -2.31 -3.47
CA ASP A 181 -21.01 -3.35 -2.45
C ASP A 181 -21.87 -4.55 -2.86
N ALA A 182 -23.09 -4.29 -3.36
CA ALA A 182 -23.98 -5.32 -3.88
C ALA A 182 -23.37 -6.04 -5.08
N LEU A 183 -22.70 -5.32 -5.99
CA LEU A 183 -22.03 -5.91 -7.14
C LEU A 183 -20.85 -6.79 -6.73
N ALA A 184 -20.06 -6.36 -5.74
CA ALA A 184 -18.97 -7.14 -5.15
C ALA A 184 -19.51 -8.43 -4.47
N GLU A 185 -20.58 -8.31 -3.68
CA GLU A 185 -21.24 -9.47 -3.07
C GLU A 185 -21.72 -10.47 -4.12
N GLN A 186 -22.41 -10.01 -5.16
CA GLN A 186 -22.88 -10.87 -6.25
C GLN A 186 -21.71 -11.58 -6.94
N THR A 187 -20.61 -10.87 -7.18
CA THR A 187 -19.40 -11.42 -7.79
C THR A 187 -18.82 -12.58 -6.97
N PHE A 188 -18.65 -12.38 -5.65
CA PHE A 188 -18.17 -13.46 -4.78
C PHE A 188 -19.18 -14.62 -4.64
N ARG A 189 -20.48 -14.35 -4.69
CA ARG A 189 -21.50 -15.41 -4.66
C ARG A 189 -21.44 -16.27 -5.92
N ILE A 190 -21.27 -15.68 -7.10
CA ILE A 190 -21.06 -16.42 -8.35
C ILE A 190 -19.80 -17.28 -8.25
N LEU A 191 -18.66 -16.70 -7.86
CA LEU A 191 -17.39 -17.42 -7.70
C LEU A 191 -17.52 -18.60 -6.73
N ARG A 192 -18.08 -18.36 -5.53
CA ARG A 192 -18.27 -19.41 -4.52
C ARG A 192 -19.19 -20.52 -5.02
N ASN A 193 -20.27 -20.15 -5.73
CA ASN A 193 -21.18 -21.12 -6.33
C ASN A 193 -20.47 -21.98 -7.40
N LYS A 194 -19.58 -21.40 -8.19
CA LYS A 194 -18.83 -22.15 -9.20
C LYS A 194 -17.63 -22.92 -8.63
N GLY A 195 -17.39 -22.83 -7.33
CA GLY A 195 -16.39 -23.62 -6.62
C GLY A 195 -15.02 -22.95 -6.49
N HIS A 196 -14.89 -21.71 -6.95
CA HIS A 196 -13.65 -20.95 -6.84
C HIS A 196 -13.36 -20.52 -5.40
N LYS A 197 -12.08 -20.40 -5.10
CA LYS A 197 -11.56 -20.02 -3.78
C LYS A 197 -10.42 -19.03 -3.96
N ALA A 198 -10.31 -18.10 -3.01
CA ALA A 198 -9.16 -17.23 -2.84
C ALA A 198 -9.10 -16.80 -1.38
N ALA A 199 -7.89 -16.57 -0.87
CA ALA A 199 -7.71 -16.06 0.48
C ALA A 199 -8.23 -14.61 0.54
N PRO A 200 -9.08 -14.25 1.53
CA PRO A 200 -9.59 -12.88 1.65
C PRO A 200 -8.49 -11.82 1.74
N ALA A 201 -7.41 -12.10 2.48
CA ALA A 201 -6.27 -11.21 2.61
C ALA A 201 -5.53 -10.98 1.27
N ASP A 202 -5.50 -11.99 0.39
CA ASP A 202 -4.92 -11.88 -0.93
C ASP A 202 -5.82 -11.06 -1.87
N ILE A 203 -7.15 -11.17 -1.72
CA ILE A 203 -8.10 -10.30 -2.43
C ILE A 203 -7.91 -8.84 -2.01
N ARG A 204 -7.75 -8.55 -0.71
CA ARG A 204 -7.46 -7.19 -0.23
C ARG A 204 -6.18 -6.64 -0.84
N SER A 205 -5.11 -7.43 -0.78
CA SER A 205 -3.80 -7.03 -1.32
C SER A 205 -3.85 -6.83 -2.84
N TRP A 206 -4.58 -7.68 -3.54
CA TRP A 206 -4.83 -7.52 -4.98
C TRP A 206 -5.60 -6.24 -5.26
N ALA A 207 -6.65 -5.92 -4.47
CA ALA A 207 -7.44 -4.71 -4.65
C ALA A 207 -6.60 -3.44 -4.46
N ILE A 208 -5.81 -3.35 -3.38
CA ILE A 208 -4.91 -2.20 -3.13
C ILE A 208 -3.91 -2.05 -4.27
N LYS A 209 -3.28 -3.15 -4.70
CA LYS A 209 -2.34 -3.16 -5.84
C LYS A 209 -2.98 -2.67 -7.15
N ASN A 210 -4.31 -2.83 -7.28
CA ASN A 210 -5.10 -2.39 -8.44
C ASN A 210 -5.86 -1.07 -8.19
N GLY A 211 -5.41 -0.25 -7.22
CA GLY A 211 -5.87 1.12 -7.05
C GLY A 211 -7.12 1.30 -6.16
N TRP A 212 -7.59 0.24 -5.49
CA TRP A 212 -8.64 0.38 -4.50
C TRP A 212 -8.09 1.07 -3.25
N LYS A 213 -8.86 2.00 -2.68
CA LYS A 213 -8.53 2.59 -1.37
C LYS A 213 -8.63 1.56 -0.25
N ASP A 214 -7.87 1.76 0.82
CA ASP A 214 -7.72 0.79 1.92
C ASP A 214 -9.06 0.36 2.52
N LYS A 215 -9.95 1.30 2.85
CA LYS A 215 -11.26 0.99 3.43
C LYS A 215 -12.15 0.18 2.47
N ALA A 216 -12.14 0.49 1.17
CA ALA A 216 -12.88 -0.24 0.15
C ALA A 216 -12.30 -1.66 -0.05
N ALA A 217 -10.97 -1.79 -0.05
CA ALA A 217 -10.30 -3.09 -0.12
C ALA A 217 -10.54 -3.95 1.13
N THR A 218 -10.59 -3.34 2.32
CA THR A 218 -10.96 -4.00 3.57
C THR A 218 -12.42 -4.48 3.54
N ARG A 219 -13.31 -3.69 2.91
CA ARG A 219 -14.69 -4.13 2.68
C ARG A 219 -14.75 -5.34 1.74
N LEU A 220 -13.98 -5.36 0.66
CA LEU A 220 -13.86 -6.54 -0.21
C LEU A 220 -13.36 -7.78 0.55
N GLU A 221 -12.35 -7.62 1.42
CA GLU A 221 -11.86 -8.70 2.28
C GLU A 221 -12.98 -9.29 3.13
N THR A 222 -13.76 -8.40 3.78
CA THR A 222 -14.86 -8.79 4.65
C THR A 222 -15.93 -9.57 3.87
N LEU A 223 -16.30 -9.09 2.68
CA LEU A 223 -17.25 -9.77 1.80
C LEU A 223 -16.71 -11.14 1.35
N ALA A 224 -15.45 -11.19 0.93
CA ALA A 224 -14.79 -12.42 0.50
C ALA A 224 -14.72 -13.45 1.64
N ALA A 225 -14.32 -13.04 2.84
CA ALA A 225 -14.29 -13.91 4.02
C ALA A 225 -15.68 -14.48 4.33
N ARG A 226 -16.71 -13.62 4.33
CA ARG A 226 -18.09 -14.03 4.61
C ARG A 226 -18.64 -15.01 3.57
N ILE A 227 -18.32 -14.81 2.28
CA ILE A 227 -18.96 -15.55 1.17
C ILE A 227 -18.11 -16.72 0.71
N LEU A 228 -16.83 -16.52 0.44
CA LEU A 228 -15.96 -17.56 -0.11
C LEU A 228 -15.64 -18.66 0.91
N LEU A 229 -15.60 -18.33 2.20
CA LEU A 229 -15.36 -19.29 3.28
C LEU A 229 -16.65 -19.93 3.82
N SER A 230 -17.83 -19.51 3.33
CA SER A 230 -19.10 -20.09 3.75
C SER A 230 -19.19 -21.58 3.38
N LYS A 231 -19.68 -22.39 4.31
CA LYS A 231 -19.95 -23.82 4.08
C LYS A 231 -21.05 -24.02 3.04
N ALA A 232 -22.09 -23.20 3.10
CA ALA A 232 -23.23 -23.30 2.20
C ALA A 232 -22.94 -22.65 0.84
N LYS A 233 -23.40 -23.32 -0.23
CA LYS A 233 -23.34 -22.78 -1.58
C LYS A 233 -24.40 -21.68 -1.74
N PRO A 234 -24.02 -20.43 -2.08
CA PRO A 234 -25.00 -19.36 -2.23
C PRO A 234 -25.89 -19.61 -3.46
N SER A 235 -27.19 -19.30 -3.34
CA SER A 235 -28.11 -19.33 -4.48
C SER A 235 -27.83 -18.17 -5.45
N LEU A 236 -27.93 -18.46 -6.75
CA LEU A 236 -27.78 -17.49 -7.85
C LEU A 236 -29.12 -17.00 -8.41
N ALA A 237 -30.26 -17.53 -7.95
CA ALA A 237 -31.58 -17.24 -8.53
C ALA A 237 -31.96 -15.74 -8.53
N LYS A 238 -31.39 -14.96 -7.60
CA LYS A 238 -31.64 -13.51 -7.48
C LYS A 238 -30.51 -12.65 -8.08
N ILE A 239 -29.54 -13.26 -8.76
CA ILE A 239 -28.42 -12.55 -9.37
C ILE A 239 -28.67 -12.49 -10.87
N PRO A 240 -28.96 -11.32 -11.45
CA PRO A 240 -29.17 -11.17 -12.88
C PRO A 240 -27.96 -11.67 -13.66
N GLU A 241 -28.23 -12.45 -14.71
CA GLU A 241 -27.24 -12.88 -15.69
C GLU A 241 -26.02 -13.60 -15.07
N ALA A 242 -26.20 -14.28 -13.94
CA ALA A 242 -25.10 -14.89 -13.20
C ALA A 242 -24.24 -15.84 -14.06
N GLU A 243 -24.88 -16.64 -14.92
CA GLU A 243 -24.21 -17.56 -15.84
C GLU A 243 -23.43 -16.81 -16.93
N THR A 244 -24.04 -15.81 -17.56
CA THR A 244 -23.40 -14.97 -18.57
C THR A 244 -22.19 -14.22 -18.00
N ARG A 245 -22.34 -13.63 -16.81
CA ARG A 245 -21.25 -12.95 -16.10
C ARG A 245 -20.08 -13.89 -15.83
N TYR A 246 -20.36 -15.11 -15.37
CA TYR A 246 -19.35 -16.12 -15.13
C TYR A 246 -18.65 -16.60 -16.42
N ALA A 247 -19.43 -16.79 -17.49
CA ALA A 247 -18.93 -17.17 -18.80
C ALA A 247 -17.97 -16.11 -19.37
N ASN A 248 -18.19 -14.83 -19.08
CA ASN A 248 -17.31 -13.73 -19.52
C ASN A 248 -15.99 -13.63 -18.75
N TRP A 249 -15.81 -14.39 -17.66
CA TRP A 249 -14.55 -14.41 -16.90
C TRP A 249 -13.56 -15.44 -17.46
N VAL A 250 -13.43 -15.55 -18.79
CA VAL A 250 -12.40 -16.40 -19.43
C VAL A 250 -11.10 -15.62 -19.58
#